data_AF-A0AAW5PHW5-F1
#
_entry.id   AF-A0AAW5PHW5-F1
#
_cell.length_a   1.000
_cell.length_b   1.000
_cell.length_c   1.000
_cell.angle_alpha   90.00
_cell.angle_beta   90.00
_cell.angle_gamma   90.00
#
_symmetry.space_group_name_H-M   'P 1'
#
loop_
_entity.id
_entity.type
_entity.pdbx_description
1 polymer ?
#
loop_
_entity_poly.entity_id
_entity_poly.type
_entity_poly.pdbx_seq_one_letter_code
_entity_poly.pdbx_strand_id
1 'polypeptide(L)'
;MPTKRSVLIVLLLLLAACSPRAVESETLDAPAPDAISDSSDGNARCEVPAQVFVAEDIRMYCAMPGDVQAFLTRESACQHFAGEEAYDEDRARELAYAIHESCDDRARLFNQLLQRHTDNCLVHTELMLLGTRNELVLDVDSRALPNPCPRGM
;
A
#
# COMPACT_ATOMS: atom_id res chain seq x y z
N MET A 1 42.11 -38.55 -34.49
CA MET A 1 41.37 -37.29 -34.75
C MET A 1 40.17 -37.20 -33.83
N PRO A 2 39.78 -36.00 -33.39
CA PRO A 2 39.23 -35.74 -32.06
C PRO A 2 37.76 -35.29 -32.12
N THR A 3 36.88 -35.93 -31.34
CA THR A 3 35.46 -35.52 -31.24
C THR A 3 35.03 -35.10 -29.84
N LYS A 4 35.98 -34.87 -28.92
CA LYS A 4 35.66 -34.46 -27.53
C LYS A 4 35.94 -33.00 -27.20
N ARG A 5 36.55 -32.22 -28.12
CA ARG A 5 36.85 -30.79 -27.88
C ARG A 5 35.74 -29.83 -28.30
N SER A 6 34.82 -30.26 -29.17
CA SER A 6 33.80 -29.36 -29.74
C SER A 6 32.60 -29.10 -28.82
N VAL A 7 32.35 -29.97 -27.82
CA VAL A 7 31.24 -29.77 -26.88
C VAL A 7 31.58 -28.72 -25.81
N LEU A 8 32.86 -28.57 -25.46
CA LEU A 8 33.30 -27.66 -24.41
C LEU A 8 33.27 -26.18 -24.85
N ILE A 9 33.37 -25.89 -26.16
CA ILE A 9 33.41 -24.52 -26.67
C ILE A 9 31.99 -23.92 -26.75
N VAL A 10 30.95 -24.72 -26.98
CA VAL A 10 29.56 -24.22 -27.02
C VAL A 10 29.03 -23.88 -25.61
N LEU A 11 29.50 -24.56 -24.57
CA LEU A 11 29.07 -24.29 -23.19
C LEU A 11 29.73 -23.03 -22.59
N LEU A 12 30.91 -22.63 -23.07
CA LEU A 12 31.64 -21.46 -22.57
C LEU A 12 31.20 -20.12 -23.21
N LEU A 13 30.41 -20.14 -24.29
CA LEU A 13 29.92 -18.92 -24.96
C LEU A 13 28.55 -18.43 -24.45
N LEU A 14 27.85 -19.20 -23.61
CA LEU A 14 26.54 -18.82 -23.03
C LEU A 14 26.63 -18.09 -21.68
N LEU A 15 27.82 -17.97 -21.09
CA LEU A 15 28.03 -17.37 -19.75
C LEU A 15 28.48 -15.89 -19.78
N ALA A 16 28.54 -15.24 -20.94
CA ALA A 16 29.05 -13.88 -21.09
C ALA A 16 27.97 -12.77 -21.19
N ALA A 17 26.68 -13.08 -20.96
CA ALA A 17 25.60 -12.09 -21.10
C ALA A 17 25.12 -11.44 -19.79
N CYS A 18 25.62 -11.87 -18.62
CA CYS A 18 25.28 -11.25 -17.33
C CYS A 18 26.54 -10.76 -16.62
N SER A 19 27.17 -9.71 -17.17
CA SER A 19 27.99 -8.83 -16.33
C SER A 19 27.07 -7.76 -15.74
N PRO A 20 27.04 -7.55 -14.41
CA PRO A 20 26.48 -6.32 -13.86
C PRO A 20 27.37 -5.17 -14.34
N ARG A 21 26.77 -4.17 -14.98
CA ARG A 21 27.43 -2.87 -15.11
C ARG A 21 27.57 -2.31 -13.70
N ALA A 22 28.79 -2.31 -13.16
CA ALA A 22 29.14 -1.46 -12.05
C ALA A 22 28.97 -0.02 -12.52
N VAL A 23 27.92 0.66 -12.05
CA VAL A 23 27.81 2.11 -12.19
C VAL A 23 28.80 2.69 -11.19
N GLU A 24 29.89 3.25 -11.70
CA GLU A 24 30.81 4.08 -10.94
C GLU A 24 30.00 5.19 -10.26
N SER A 25 30.00 5.18 -8.92
CA SER A 25 29.54 6.32 -8.12
C SER A 25 30.76 7.19 -7.83
N GLU A 26 30.95 8.23 -8.62
CA GLU A 26 31.76 9.40 -8.24
C GLU A 26 30.86 10.64 -8.17
N THR A 27 30.45 10.90 -6.92
CA THR A 27 30.38 12.20 -6.22
C THR A 27 30.31 13.54 -6.98
N LEU A 28 29.26 14.29 -6.58
CA LEU A 28 29.22 15.71 -6.18
C LEU A 28 29.11 16.85 -7.23
N ASP A 29 28.06 17.66 -6.98
CA ASP A 29 27.82 19.07 -7.30
C ASP A 29 27.51 19.54 -8.74
N ALA A 30 26.22 19.85 -9.00
CA ALA A 30 25.71 21.13 -9.53
C ALA A 30 24.17 21.09 -9.78
N PRO A 31 23.46 22.24 -9.76
CA PRO A 31 22.09 22.34 -9.25
C PRO A 31 20.98 22.01 -10.27
N ALA A 32 19.79 21.75 -9.72
CA ALA A 32 18.54 21.43 -10.41
C ALA A 32 18.13 22.43 -11.50
N PRO A 33 17.50 21.93 -12.57
CA PRO A 33 16.41 22.64 -13.22
C PRO A 33 15.11 21.82 -13.14
N ASP A 34 14.11 22.49 -12.59
CA ASP A 34 12.68 22.32 -12.84
C ASP A 34 12.09 20.91 -12.72
N ALA A 35 11.48 20.70 -11.55
CA ALA A 35 10.29 19.88 -11.45
C ALA A 35 9.33 20.31 -12.56
N ILE A 36 9.14 19.44 -13.55
CA ILE A 36 8.01 19.53 -14.45
C ILE A 36 6.80 19.22 -13.57
N SER A 37 6.23 20.26 -12.98
CA SER A 37 4.85 20.25 -12.52
C SER A 37 3.99 20.06 -13.75
N ASP A 38 3.60 18.82 -14.02
CA ASP A 38 2.42 18.54 -14.84
C ASP A 38 1.18 18.91 -14.01
N SER A 39 0.98 20.22 -13.90
CA SER A 39 -0.23 20.82 -13.36
C SER A 39 -1.26 20.87 -14.48
N SER A 40 -1.98 19.77 -14.70
CA SER A 40 -3.29 19.83 -15.37
C SER A 40 -4.12 18.58 -15.14
N ASP A 41 -4.94 18.60 -14.08
CA ASP A 41 -6.33 18.15 -14.22
C ASP A 41 -7.21 18.81 -13.16
N GLY A 42 -8.25 19.49 -13.61
CA GLY A 42 -9.13 20.35 -12.83
C GLY A 42 -10.14 19.61 -11.95
N ASN A 43 -9.68 18.66 -11.16
CA ASN A 43 -10.31 18.19 -9.93
C ASN A 43 -9.14 17.91 -9.01
N ALA A 44 -9.01 18.60 -7.87
CA ALA A 44 -7.85 18.43 -7.00
C ALA A 44 -7.73 16.95 -6.61
N ARG A 45 -6.89 16.20 -7.32
CA ARG A 45 -6.45 14.87 -6.92
C ARG A 45 -5.57 15.15 -5.72
N CYS A 46 -6.12 14.89 -4.54
CA CYS A 46 -5.37 15.00 -3.30
C CYS A 46 -4.07 14.19 -3.40
N GLU A 47 -3.09 14.54 -2.57
CA GLU A 47 -1.88 13.74 -2.48
C GLU A 47 -2.19 12.43 -1.74
N VAL A 48 -1.96 11.29 -2.41
CA VAL A 48 -2.12 9.96 -1.82
C VAL A 48 -0.79 9.59 -1.14
N PRO A 49 -0.77 9.32 0.18
CA PRO A 49 0.47 8.95 0.87
C PRO A 49 1.04 7.63 0.35
N ALA A 50 2.37 7.52 0.31
CA ALA A 50 3.07 6.30 -0.14
C ALA A 50 2.73 5.05 0.68
N GLN A 51 2.20 5.21 1.90
CA GLN A 51 1.75 4.10 2.74
C GLN A 51 0.47 3.44 2.21
N VAL A 52 -0.30 4.12 1.34
CA VAL A 52 -1.50 3.56 0.72
C VAL A 52 -1.09 2.89 -0.60
N PHE A 53 -0.89 1.57 -0.57
CA PHE A 53 -0.30 0.82 -1.69
C PHE A 53 -1.28 -0.14 -2.40
N VAL A 54 -2.48 -0.36 -1.85
CA VAL A 54 -3.50 -1.19 -2.49
C VAL A 54 -4.18 -0.39 -3.59
N ALA A 55 -4.22 -0.93 -4.80
CA ALA A 55 -4.73 -0.22 -5.98
C ALA A 55 -6.18 0.25 -5.83
N GLU A 56 -7.02 -0.55 -5.18
CA GLU A 56 -8.41 -0.23 -4.84
C GLU A 56 -8.49 1.01 -3.95
N ASP A 57 -7.68 1.05 -2.90
CA ASP A 57 -7.68 2.14 -1.92
C ASP A 57 -7.14 3.43 -2.54
N ILE A 58 -6.08 3.35 -3.36
CA ILE A 58 -5.53 4.49 -4.10
C ILE A 58 -6.57 5.15 -5.00
N ARG A 59 -7.34 4.34 -5.76
CA ARG A 59 -8.37 4.86 -6.68
C ARG A 59 -9.45 5.65 -5.95
N MET A 60 -9.77 5.27 -4.71
CA MET A 60 -10.85 5.86 -3.93
C MET A 60 -10.37 6.95 -2.96
N TYR A 61 -9.08 6.96 -2.59
CA TYR A 61 -8.54 7.76 -1.49
C TYR A 61 -8.99 9.23 -1.50
N CYS A 62 -8.86 9.92 -2.63
CA CYS A 62 -9.19 11.33 -2.72
C CYS A 62 -10.69 11.65 -2.75
N ALA A 63 -11.54 10.65 -2.96
CA ALA A 63 -12.99 10.81 -2.82
C ALA A 63 -13.47 10.57 -1.38
N MET A 64 -12.60 10.06 -0.50
CA MET A 64 -12.95 9.79 0.89
C MET A 64 -12.85 11.05 1.76
N PRO A 65 -13.69 11.19 2.80
CA PRO A 65 -13.52 12.18 3.85
C PRO A 65 -12.16 12.04 4.56
N GLY A 66 -11.63 13.14 5.11
CA GLY A 66 -10.28 13.16 5.69
C GLY A 66 -10.06 12.18 6.86
N ASP A 67 -11.08 11.87 7.64
CA ASP A 67 -11.00 10.87 8.72
C ASP A 67 -10.95 9.43 8.17
N VAL A 68 -11.62 9.17 7.05
CA VAL A 68 -11.52 7.90 6.33
C VAL A 68 -10.18 7.79 5.61
N GLN A 69 -9.65 8.88 5.02
CA GLN A 69 -8.29 8.92 4.47
C GLN A 69 -7.24 8.59 5.54
N ALA A 70 -7.33 9.20 6.72
CA ALA A 70 -6.43 8.93 7.83
C ALA A 70 -6.50 7.46 8.28
N PHE A 71 -7.70 6.90 8.32
CA PHE A 71 -7.89 5.48 8.61
C PHE A 71 -7.32 4.57 7.54
N LEU A 72 -7.53 4.86 6.25
CA LEU A 72 -6.94 4.10 5.14
C LEU A 72 -5.42 4.10 5.20
N THR A 73 -4.79 5.24 5.47
CA THR A 73 -3.33 5.33 5.63
C THR A 73 -2.84 4.48 6.81
N ARG A 74 -3.52 4.57 7.96
CA ARG A 74 -3.22 3.75 9.14
C ARG A 74 -3.40 2.25 8.88
N GLU A 75 -4.53 1.88 8.29
CA GLU A 75 -4.91 0.51 8.02
C GLU A 75 -3.92 -0.12 7.03
N SER A 76 -3.56 0.60 5.98
CA SER A 76 -2.55 0.17 5.00
C SER A 76 -1.18 -0.03 5.66
N ALA A 77 -0.77 0.87 6.57
CA ALA A 77 0.44 0.68 7.36
C ALA A 77 0.38 -0.58 8.25
N CYS A 78 -0.76 -0.84 8.90
CA CYS A 78 -0.93 -2.09 9.65
C CYS A 78 -0.80 -3.32 8.76
N GLN A 79 -1.45 -3.34 7.59
CA GLN A 79 -1.35 -4.46 6.66
C GLN A 79 0.08 -4.68 6.15
N HIS A 80 0.86 -3.60 6.00
CA HIS A 80 2.27 -3.71 5.68
C HIS A 80 3.04 -4.46 6.77
N PHE A 81 2.98 -3.98 8.02
CA PHE A 81 3.80 -4.54 9.11
C PHE A 81 3.30 -5.88 9.65
N ALA A 82 1.97 -6.12 9.68
CA ALA A 82 1.39 -7.33 10.25
C ALA A 82 1.72 -8.60 9.46
N GLY A 83 2.11 -8.47 8.19
CA GLY A 83 2.53 -9.58 7.34
C GLY A 83 4.04 -9.85 7.33
N GLU A 84 4.83 -9.07 8.09
CA GLU A 84 6.27 -9.20 8.09
C GLU A 84 6.79 -10.13 9.19
N GLU A 85 7.84 -10.88 8.84
CA GLU A 85 8.56 -11.76 9.75
C GLU A 85 9.91 -11.14 10.12
N ALA A 86 10.24 -11.17 11.40
CA ALA A 86 11.52 -10.68 11.88
C ALA A 86 12.64 -11.66 11.51
N TYR A 87 13.73 -11.15 10.93
CA TYR A 87 14.95 -11.95 10.67
C TYR A 87 15.97 -11.86 11.81
N ASP A 88 15.83 -10.87 12.69
CA ASP A 88 16.63 -10.70 13.91
C ASP A 88 15.85 -9.95 15.01
N GLU A 89 16.47 -9.79 16.17
CA GLU A 89 15.83 -9.16 17.34
C GLU A 89 15.60 -7.66 17.16
N ASP A 90 16.43 -6.97 16.38
CA ASP A 90 16.31 -5.53 16.15
C ASP A 90 15.08 -5.26 15.29
N ARG A 91 14.92 -6.02 14.20
CA ARG A 91 13.72 -6.00 13.36
C ARG A 91 12.48 -6.42 14.14
N ALA A 92 12.58 -7.42 15.02
CA ALA A 92 11.45 -7.84 15.85
C ALA A 92 10.92 -6.70 16.73
N ARG A 93 11.80 -5.87 17.31
CA ARG A 93 11.39 -4.71 18.11
C ARG A 93 10.78 -3.60 17.26
N GLU A 94 11.33 -3.35 16.08
CA GLU A 94 10.77 -2.38 15.13
C GLU A 94 9.36 -2.79 14.69
N LEU A 95 9.18 -4.04 14.27
CA LEU A 95 7.88 -4.56 13.87
C LEU A 95 6.88 -4.51 15.02
N ALA A 96 7.28 -4.90 16.24
CA ALA A 96 6.38 -4.82 17.40
C ALA A 96 5.92 -3.38 17.68
N TYR A 97 6.82 -2.39 17.58
CA TYR A 97 6.46 -0.98 17.72
C TYR A 97 5.52 -0.53 16.59
N ALA A 98 5.83 -0.86 15.34
CA ALA A 98 5.06 -0.44 14.18
C ALA A 98 3.66 -1.09 14.16
N ILE A 99 3.55 -2.36 14.53
CA ILE A 99 2.27 -3.07 14.70
C ILE A 99 1.48 -2.43 15.84
N HIS A 100 2.07 -2.17 17.00
CA HIS A 100 1.35 -1.50 18.08
C HIS A 100 0.86 -0.11 17.65
N GLU A 101 1.73 0.68 17.04
CA GLU A 101 1.40 2.03 16.59
C GLU A 101 0.31 2.01 15.54
N SER A 102 0.32 1.09 14.57
CA SER A 102 -0.59 1.09 13.40
C SER A 102 -1.81 0.17 13.52
N CYS A 103 -1.72 -0.91 14.30
CA CYS A 103 -2.74 -1.95 14.37
C CYS A 103 -3.68 -1.87 15.58
N ASP A 104 -3.28 -1.17 16.64
CA ASP A 104 -4.13 -1.05 17.82
C ASP A 104 -5.42 -0.28 17.50
N ASP A 105 -6.50 -0.66 18.18
CA ASP A 105 -7.83 -0.05 18.07
C ASP A 105 -8.48 -0.05 16.67
N ARG A 106 -7.91 -0.77 15.69
CA ARG A 106 -8.40 -0.79 14.30
C ARG A 106 -9.90 -1.04 14.18
N ALA A 107 -10.40 -2.10 14.81
CA ALA A 107 -11.83 -2.41 14.78
C ALA A 107 -12.68 -1.31 15.40
N ARG A 108 -12.25 -0.73 16.53
CA ARG A 108 -12.98 0.36 17.19
C ARG A 108 -13.06 1.60 16.29
N LEU A 109 -11.94 2.00 15.68
CA LEU A 109 -11.90 3.15 14.76
C LEU A 109 -12.76 2.92 13.52
N PHE A 110 -12.70 1.71 12.95
CA PHE A 110 -13.53 1.31 11.82
C PHE A 110 -15.04 1.45 12.11
N ASN A 111 -15.52 0.90 13.22
CA ASN A 111 -16.92 1.01 13.62
C ASN A 111 -17.34 2.46 13.86
N GLN A 112 -16.48 3.28 14.44
CA GLN A 112 -16.74 4.73 14.61
C GLN A 112 -16.92 5.45 13.26
N LEU A 113 -16.15 5.06 12.23
CA LEU A 113 -16.31 5.63 10.88
C LEU A 113 -17.62 5.20 10.23
N LEU A 114 -18.00 3.92 10.35
CA LEU A 114 -19.28 3.44 9.84
C LEU A 114 -20.47 4.19 10.47
N GLN A 115 -20.42 4.42 11.78
CA GLN A 115 -21.45 5.18 12.49
C GLN A 115 -21.47 6.66 12.06
N ARG A 116 -20.30 7.29 11.96
CA ARG A 116 -20.20 8.71 11.59
C ARG A 116 -20.65 8.99 10.16
N HIS A 117 -20.38 8.06 9.25
CA HIS A 117 -20.69 8.19 7.83
C HIS A 117 -21.90 7.33 7.42
N THR A 118 -22.82 7.07 8.36
CA THR A 118 -23.94 6.13 8.13
C THR A 118 -24.85 6.50 6.97
N ASP A 119 -24.93 7.78 6.59
CA ASP A 119 -25.80 8.26 5.51
C ASP A 119 -25.05 8.45 4.17
N ASN A 120 -23.74 8.17 4.13
CA ASN A 120 -22.93 8.33 2.93
C ASN A 120 -22.72 6.98 2.24
N CYS A 121 -23.50 6.72 1.18
CA CYS A 121 -23.46 5.46 0.43
C CYS A 121 -22.06 5.10 -0.08
N LEU A 122 -21.32 6.07 -0.63
CA LEU A 122 -19.97 5.81 -1.15
C LEU A 122 -19.04 5.40 0.00
N VAL A 123 -18.96 6.20 1.06
CA VAL A 123 -18.08 5.92 2.20
C VAL A 123 -18.43 4.61 2.89
N HIS A 124 -19.73 4.35 3.10
CA HIS A 124 -20.19 3.12 3.73
C HIS A 124 -19.80 1.88 2.89
N THR A 125 -20.00 1.93 1.57
CA THR A 125 -19.64 0.84 0.66
C THR A 125 -18.15 0.55 0.72
N GLU A 126 -17.32 1.59 0.64
CA GLU A 126 -15.86 1.46 0.62
C GLU A 126 -15.32 0.97 1.96
N LEU A 127 -15.85 1.49 3.08
CA LEU A 127 -15.51 0.97 4.42
C LEU A 127 -15.91 -0.50 4.57
N MET A 128 -17.09 -0.91 4.12
CA MET A 128 -17.51 -2.31 4.21
C MET A 128 -16.63 -3.25 3.36
N LEU A 129 -16.22 -2.81 2.17
CA LEU A 129 -15.27 -3.56 1.32
C LEU A 129 -13.89 -3.68 1.98
N LEU A 130 -13.36 -2.56 2.50
CA LEU A 130 -12.10 -2.52 3.25
C LEU A 130 -12.16 -3.44 4.48
N GLY A 131 -13.23 -3.34 5.28
CA GLY A 131 -13.40 -4.13 6.49
C GLY A 131 -13.54 -5.63 6.21
N THR A 132 -14.20 -6.01 5.13
CA THR A 132 -14.28 -7.41 4.69
C THR A 132 -12.90 -7.93 4.28
N ARG A 133 -12.16 -7.15 3.48
CA ARG A 133 -10.83 -7.55 2.99
C ARG A 133 -9.80 -7.68 4.11
N ASN A 134 -9.86 -6.80 5.09
CA ASN A 134 -8.87 -6.70 6.17
C ASN A 134 -9.34 -7.32 7.50
N GLU A 135 -10.43 -8.09 7.44
CA GLU A 135 -11.02 -8.84 8.57
C GLU A 135 -11.35 -7.96 9.80
N LEU A 136 -11.83 -6.73 9.56
CA LEU A 136 -12.22 -5.81 10.62
C LEU A 136 -13.56 -6.22 11.25
N VAL A 137 -13.53 -6.47 12.56
CA VAL A 137 -14.71 -6.92 13.29
C VAL A 137 -15.72 -5.79 13.45
N LEU A 138 -16.95 -6.01 12.97
CA LEU A 138 -18.09 -5.12 13.25
C LEU A 138 -18.60 -5.35 14.68
N ASP A 139 -18.87 -4.26 15.40
CA ASP A 139 -19.61 -4.31 16.66
C ASP A 139 -21.12 -4.48 16.43
N VAL A 140 -21.88 -4.64 17.53
CA VAL A 140 -23.33 -4.90 17.45
C VAL A 140 -24.08 -3.74 16.80
N ASP A 141 -23.71 -2.50 17.13
CA ASP A 141 -24.39 -1.31 16.64
C ASP A 141 -24.13 -1.11 15.14
N SER A 142 -22.89 -1.30 14.71
CA SER A 142 -22.47 -1.13 13.31
C SER A 142 -23.05 -2.23 12.40
N ARG A 143 -23.26 -3.45 12.91
CA ARG A 143 -24.01 -4.50 12.18
C ARG A 143 -25.48 -4.16 11.99
N ALA A 144 -26.05 -3.36 12.89
CA ALA A 144 -27.45 -2.95 12.82
C ALA A 144 -27.68 -1.71 11.94
N LEU A 145 -26.61 -1.07 11.45
CA LEU A 145 -26.73 0.09 10.59
C LEU A 145 -27.49 -0.27 9.29
N PRO A 146 -28.46 0.56 8.88
CA PRO A 146 -29.12 0.37 7.60
C PRO A 146 -28.13 0.60 6.46
N ASN A 147 -28.29 -0.12 5.35
CA ASN A 147 -27.53 0.18 4.14
C ASN A 147 -28.00 1.54 3.56
N PRO A 148 -27.13 2.57 3.51
CA PRO A 148 -27.50 3.89 2.99
C PRO A 148 -27.63 3.97 1.47
N CYS A 149 -27.25 2.92 0.75
CA CYS A 149 -27.29 2.91 -0.70
C CYS A 149 -28.70 2.60 -1.24
N PRO A 150 -29.23 3.46 -2.13
CA PRO A 150 -30.48 3.17 -2.84
C PRO A 150 -30.41 1.85 -3.60
N ARG A 151 -31.49 1.06 -3.54
CA ARG A 151 -31.56 -0.20 -4.29
C ARG A 151 -31.53 0.07 -5.80
N GLY A 152 -30.61 -0.55 -6.51
CA GLY A 152 -30.56 -0.54 -7.99
C GLY A 152 -29.65 0.50 -8.63
N MET A 153 -28.71 1.08 -7.88
CA MET A 153 -27.51 1.72 -8.45
C MET A 153 -26.38 0.71 -8.61
#